data_AF-A0A6G0US36-F1
#
_entry.id   AF-A0A6G0US36-F1
#
_cell.length_a   1.000
_cell.length_b   1.000
_cell.length_c   1.000
_cell.angle_alpha   90.00
_cell.angle_beta   90.00
_cell.angle_gamma   90.00
#
_symmetry.space_group_name_H-M   'P 1'
#
loop_
_entity.id
_entity.type
_entity.pdbx_description
1 polymer ?
#
loop_
_entity_poly.entity_id
_entity_poly.type
_entity_poly.pdbx_seq_one_letter_code
_entity_poly.pdbx_strand_id
1 'polypeptide(L)'
;MLSKNLIQAGRRIVVNQGRRQLKNFRPNPGMISLASSVRCLHLSPLPASPASRSNKQNTMEEAAAWHGVPVVSTTHIVSGSNVYFGVFWDQGDPMNIYKEATTPSPNAFHGALEAVMVALRQALYERKLERVIVQTDSKYIVDCANRHLKIWRNNGYMKKDGTPVKHAELLDDFAKLLDMIEAQVRLIPSRSSILEHLKSDPRISGKIEGVVGDVEDYYKATDKFDETIFVAAKMVNTKGDFAVSGYGCQFQNHPSQSFCGRFANFPVTLQRAQLFGILQALKIAKENGLKNVQVVCDSGYFVKFYKRNWLKNDGQPCANFNYYKEIKDLADELNANFSFLPENSTDEQFENAKLLSKDGLAFPVIPTTPPRPEAKKRTSWMKNFQEDYDEELKKTESSWKDIPRVYLVSTNQEGKRYACIFNELESDLENTVSQLPEKGNVEIAKMVISVIEKGIAKGAKKVVIRTNEGHLPIYLFKYIPKWKNTGFVTALKKPVVGAEEYKKIGKLMEEVEVRIEYFANSELEKDKEAMEYVEEVAKELDIKVAV
;
A
#
# COMPACT_ATOMS: atom_id res chain seq x y z
N MET A 1 63.25 -25.04 -33.13
CA MET A 1 63.67 -23.71 -32.64
C MET A 1 62.84 -23.44 -31.38
N LEU A 2 63.31 -23.73 -30.16
CA LEU A 2 64.19 -22.87 -29.31
C LEU A 2 63.67 -21.41 -29.28
N SER A 3 63.46 -20.70 -28.18
CA SER A 3 63.70 -20.91 -26.74
C SER A 3 63.14 -19.69 -25.95
N LYS A 4 62.78 -19.95 -24.68
CA LYS A 4 62.74 -19.12 -23.45
C LYS A 4 63.40 -17.70 -23.45
N ASN A 5 62.84 -16.78 -22.62
CA ASN A 5 63.48 -16.06 -21.46
C ASN A 5 62.70 -14.75 -21.12
N LEU A 6 62.12 -14.50 -19.93
CA LEU A 6 62.65 -14.27 -18.56
C LEU A 6 63.12 -12.80 -18.26
N ILE A 7 62.37 -12.14 -17.36
CA ILE A 7 62.75 -11.34 -16.16
C ILE A 7 63.51 -9.99 -16.27
N GLN A 8 62.91 -8.95 -15.66
CA GLN A 8 63.42 -8.11 -14.54
C GLN A 8 62.30 -7.11 -14.14
N ALA A 9 61.72 -7.04 -12.93
CA ALA A 9 62.23 -6.90 -11.55
C ALA A 9 62.79 -5.49 -11.22
N GLY A 10 62.02 -4.72 -10.46
CA GLY A 10 62.44 -3.50 -9.75
C GLY A 10 61.45 -3.15 -8.63
N ARG A 11 61.86 -3.38 -7.38
CA ARG A 11 61.11 -3.19 -6.12
C ARG A 11 61.62 -1.95 -5.37
N ARG A 12 60.79 -1.45 -4.42
CA ARG A 12 61.11 -0.76 -3.13
C ARG A 12 61.43 0.76 -3.25
N ILE A 13 61.01 1.71 -2.37
CA ILE A 13 60.80 1.80 -0.89
C ILE A 13 59.78 2.95 -0.59
N VAL A 14 58.69 2.76 0.17
CA VAL A 14 58.34 3.24 1.55
C VAL A 14 58.66 4.72 1.91
N VAL A 15 57.65 5.48 2.39
CA VAL A 15 57.52 6.29 3.65
C VAL A 15 56.20 7.09 3.51
N ASN A 16 55.08 6.85 4.20
CA ASN A 16 54.67 6.96 5.62
C ASN A 16 54.25 8.37 6.11
N GLN A 17 53.05 8.39 6.72
CA GLN A 17 52.47 9.32 7.71
C GLN A 17 51.84 10.67 7.30
N GLY A 18 50.62 10.89 7.83
CA GLY A 18 49.98 12.20 7.87
C GLY A 18 48.54 12.25 8.42
N ARG A 19 48.23 11.61 9.56
CA ARG A 19 47.02 11.91 10.35
C ARG A 19 47.13 13.32 10.96
N ARG A 20 46.14 14.19 10.77
CA ARG A 20 45.82 15.34 11.67
C ARG A 20 44.29 15.44 11.75
N GLN A 21 43.65 15.01 12.84
CA GLN A 21 43.41 15.76 14.08
C GLN A 21 42.59 17.03 13.85
N LEU A 22 41.27 16.89 13.99
CA LEU A 22 40.32 17.99 14.24
C LEU A 22 40.57 18.54 15.64
N LYS A 23 40.95 19.82 15.73
CA LYS A 23 40.98 20.58 16.99
C LYS A 23 39.90 21.65 16.97
N ASN A 24 39.02 21.53 17.96
CA ASN A 24 38.27 22.55 18.69
C ASN A 24 38.59 24.01 18.37
N PHE A 25 37.55 24.78 18.01
CA PHE A 25 37.46 26.21 18.31
C PHE A 25 36.09 26.52 18.91
N ARG A 26 36.09 26.98 20.16
CA ARG A 26 35.00 27.70 20.81
C ARG A 26 35.20 29.20 20.56
N PRO A 27 34.15 30.03 20.42
CA PRO A 27 34.26 31.46 20.67
C PRO A 27 33.89 31.77 22.13
N ASN A 28 34.66 32.65 22.76
CA ASN A 28 34.37 33.22 24.08
C ASN A 28 33.77 34.64 23.92
N PRO A 29 32.98 35.14 24.90
CA PRO A 29 32.07 36.29 24.74
C PRO A 29 32.56 37.60 25.41
N GLY A 30 31.90 38.72 25.06
CA GLY A 30 31.92 40.04 25.76
C GLY A 30 32.75 41.11 25.03
N MET A 31 32.39 42.40 24.95
CA MET A 31 31.29 43.19 25.51
C MET A 31 31.35 44.64 24.93
N ILE A 32 30.23 45.37 24.95
CA ILE A 32 30.07 46.87 25.00
C ILE A 32 30.39 47.65 23.70
N SER A 33 29.40 48.13 22.93
CA SER A 33 28.60 49.38 23.06
C SER A 33 29.36 50.70 22.88
N LEU A 34 29.03 51.46 21.82
CA LEU A 34 28.64 52.88 21.90
C LEU A 34 28.06 53.38 20.56
N ALA A 35 27.13 54.30 20.69
CA ALA A 35 26.14 54.74 19.71
C ALA A 35 26.57 55.97 18.89
N SER A 36 25.63 56.43 18.06
CA SER A 36 25.56 57.70 17.28
C SER A 36 25.96 57.53 15.81
N SER A 37 25.24 57.98 14.77
CA SER A 37 24.03 58.79 14.68
C SER A 37 23.52 58.76 13.22
N VAL A 38 22.19 58.69 13.05
CA VAL A 38 21.37 59.42 12.05
C VAL A 38 21.56 59.11 10.54
N ARG A 39 20.53 58.54 9.88
CA ARG A 39 19.44 59.31 9.24
C ARG A 39 18.35 58.39 8.65
N CYS A 40 17.10 58.65 9.06
CA CYS A 40 15.88 58.05 8.53
C CYS A 40 15.59 58.51 7.10
N LEU A 41 15.07 57.59 6.27
CA LEU A 41 14.12 57.92 5.22
C LEU A 41 12.85 57.09 5.45
N HIS A 42 11.73 57.81 5.56
CA HIS A 42 10.37 57.32 5.72
C HIS A 42 9.92 56.49 4.51
N LEU A 43 9.40 55.29 4.76
CA LEU A 43 8.41 54.65 3.91
C LEU A 43 7.26 54.16 4.80
N SER A 44 6.06 54.60 4.45
CA SER A 44 4.80 54.41 5.18
C SER A 44 4.46 52.94 5.42
N PRO A 45 3.75 52.59 6.50
CA PRO A 45 3.28 51.23 6.74
C PRO A 45 2.16 50.85 5.75
N LEU A 46 2.32 49.69 5.11
CA LEU A 46 1.27 49.02 4.34
C LEU A 46 0.09 48.65 5.24
N PRO A 47 -1.17 48.77 4.77
CA PRO A 47 -2.34 48.43 5.57
C PRO A 47 -2.41 46.93 5.87
N ALA A 48 -2.84 46.61 7.09
CA ALA A 48 -3.05 45.26 7.56
C ALA A 48 -4.03 44.49 6.65
N SER A 49 -3.65 43.28 6.22
CA SER A 49 -4.55 42.35 5.54
C SER A 49 -5.77 42.02 6.41
N PRO A 50 -7.00 42.16 5.90
CA PRO A 50 -8.18 41.73 6.63
C PRO A 50 -8.26 40.20 6.69
N ALA A 51 -8.73 39.74 7.84
CA ALA A 51 -8.94 38.35 8.21
C ALA A 51 -9.79 37.55 7.20
N SER A 52 -9.51 36.24 7.18
CA SER A 52 -10.23 35.15 6.53
C SER A 52 -11.70 35.42 6.18
N ARG A 53 -11.97 35.73 4.90
CA ARG A 53 -13.27 35.47 4.27
C ARG A 53 -13.27 34.07 3.65
N SER A 54 -14.42 33.43 3.73
CA SER A 54 -14.65 32.00 3.56
C SER A 54 -14.41 31.48 2.14
N ASN A 55 -13.86 30.27 2.06
CA ASN A 55 -13.53 29.51 0.84
C ASN A 55 -14.73 29.15 -0.07
N LYS A 56 -15.95 29.60 0.26
CA LYS A 56 -17.19 29.34 -0.49
C LYS A 56 -17.55 30.44 -1.50
N GLN A 57 -17.09 31.66 -1.31
CA GLN A 57 -17.38 32.76 -2.26
C GLN A 57 -16.52 32.66 -3.53
N ASN A 58 -15.24 32.27 -3.41
CA ASN A 58 -14.35 32.08 -4.58
C ASN A 58 -14.87 31.01 -5.56
N THR A 59 -15.51 29.94 -5.08
CA THR A 59 -15.99 28.85 -5.94
C THR A 59 -17.20 29.23 -6.81
N MET A 60 -18.04 30.19 -6.39
CA MET A 60 -19.20 30.62 -7.19
C MET A 60 -18.81 31.62 -8.28
N GLU A 61 -17.87 32.53 -7.98
CA GLU A 61 -17.33 33.46 -8.98
C GLU A 61 -16.48 32.73 -10.04
N GLU A 62 -15.67 31.74 -9.63
CA GLU A 62 -14.93 30.88 -10.56
C GLU A 62 -15.85 30.02 -11.44
N ALA A 63 -16.95 29.50 -10.89
CA ALA A 63 -17.93 28.74 -11.70
C ALA A 63 -18.66 29.64 -12.72
N ALA A 64 -18.98 30.88 -12.35
CA ALA A 64 -19.60 31.85 -13.25
C ALA A 64 -18.64 32.30 -14.38
N ALA A 65 -17.34 32.44 -14.10
CA ALA A 65 -16.33 32.87 -15.08
C ALA A 65 -16.13 31.87 -16.23
N TRP A 66 -16.44 30.59 -16.01
CA TRP A 66 -16.28 29.50 -16.98
C TRP A 66 -17.61 29.04 -17.59
N HIS A 67 -18.71 29.75 -17.31
CA HIS A 67 -20.00 29.51 -17.93
C HIS A 67 -19.95 29.81 -19.43
N GLY A 68 -20.50 28.90 -20.25
CA GLY A 68 -20.52 29.04 -21.71
C GLY A 68 -19.17 28.80 -22.41
N VAL A 69 -18.10 28.47 -21.68
CA VAL A 69 -16.82 28.10 -22.29
C VAL A 69 -16.96 26.73 -22.98
N PRO A 70 -16.51 26.59 -24.24
CA PRO A 70 -16.58 25.32 -24.95
C PRO A 70 -15.88 24.18 -24.19
N VAL A 71 -16.55 23.02 -24.16
CA VAL A 71 -16.06 21.81 -23.50
C VAL A 71 -15.66 20.79 -24.56
N VAL A 72 -14.49 20.18 -24.37
CA VAL A 72 -14.03 19.06 -25.19
C VAL A 72 -13.68 17.88 -24.30
N SER A 73 -14.18 16.71 -24.64
CA SER A 73 -13.93 15.45 -23.94
C SER A 73 -12.84 14.66 -24.64
N THR A 74 -11.94 14.07 -23.86
CA THR A 74 -10.79 13.32 -24.36
C THR A 74 -10.64 12.00 -23.63
N THR A 75 -10.29 10.96 -24.38
CA THR A 75 -10.10 9.61 -23.83
C THR A 75 -9.00 8.88 -24.58
N HIS A 76 -8.55 7.77 -24.02
CA HIS A 76 -7.59 6.88 -24.65
C HIS A 76 -7.91 5.42 -24.33
N ILE A 77 -7.59 4.54 -25.27
CA ILE A 77 -7.77 3.09 -25.16
C ILE A 77 -6.45 2.43 -25.49
N VAL A 78 -6.05 1.44 -24.71
CA VAL A 78 -4.89 0.60 -25.03
C VAL A 78 -5.41 -0.76 -25.46
N SER A 79 -5.14 -1.16 -26.70
CA SER A 79 -5.48 -2.46 -27.23
C SER A 79 -4.21 -3.18 -27.70
N GLY A 80 -3.76 -4.16 -26.91
CA GLY A 80 -2.51 -4.87 -27.18
C GLY A 80 -1.25 -3.99 -27.10
N SER A 81 -0.58 -3.80 -28.24
CA SER A 81 0.54 -2.87 -28.46
C SER A 81 0.11 -1.49 -28.94
N ASN A 82 -1.14 -1.36 -29.38
CA ASN A 82 -1.65 -0.16 -30.01
C ASN A 82 -2.33 0.70 -28.96
N VAL A 83 -2.27 2.01 -29.17
CA VAL A 83 -2.95 2.99 -28.32
C VAL A 83 -3.80 3.84 -29.21
N TYR A 84 -5.07 3.95 -28.89
CA TYR A 84 -6.02 4.81 -29.56
C TYR A 84 -6.34 5.98 -28.65
N PHE A 85 -6.65 7.12 -29.25
CA PHE A 85 -7.14 8.28 -28.53
C PHE A 85 -8.33 8.90 -29.24
N GLY A 86 -9.21 9.48 -28.44
CA GLY A 86 -10.44 10.12 -28.91
C GLY A 86 -10.54 11.54 -28.40
N VAL A 87 -11.05 12.43 -29.27
CA VAL A 87 -11.43 13.80 -28.94
C VAL A 87 -12.86 14.02 -29.42
N PHE A 88 -13.71 14.50 -28.52
CA PHE A 88 -15.14 14.69 -28.75
C PHE A 88 -15.56 16.09 -28.29
N TRP A 89 -16.05 16.90 -29.21
CA TRP A 89 -16.58 18.24 -28.97
C TRP A 89 -18.09 18.21 -28.76
N ASP A 90 -18.81 17.69 -29.75
CA ASP A 90 -20.26 17.49 -29.71
C ASP A 90 -20.68 16.50 -30.80
N GLN A 91 -21.88 15.95 -30.70
CA GLN A 91 -22.45 15.02 -31.67
C GLN A 91 -22.44 15.65 -33.07
N GLY A 92 -21.72 15.05 -34.03
CA GLY A 92 -21.71 15.59 -35.39
C GLY A 92 -20.79 16.80 -35.60
N ASP A 93 -19.87 17.09 -34.65
CA ASP A 93 -18.79 18.07 -34.82
C ASP A 93 -17.54 17.63 -35.64
N PRO A 94 -17.14 18.33 -36.73
CA PRO A 94 -16.11 17.86 -37.69
C PRO A 94 -14.71 17.67 -37.11
N MET A 95 -14.46 18.19 -35.90
CA MET A 95 -13.19 18.03 -35.21
C MET A 95 -13.15 16.77 -34.34
N ASN A 96 -14.26 16.04 -34.22
CA ASN A 96 -14.29 14.77 -33.55
C ASN A 96 -13.36 13.77 -34.24
N ILE A 97 -12.45 13.20 -33.46
CA ILE A 97 -11.46 12.25 -33.96
C ILE A 97 -11.37 11.03 -33.06
N TYR A 98 -11.07 9.91 -33.70
CA TYR A 98 -10.64 8.68 -33.06
C TYR A 98 -9.53 8.09 -33.92
N LYS A 99 -8.33 8.00 -33.38
CA LYS A 99 -7.12 7.64 -34.14
C LYS A 99 -6.16 6.81 -33.29
N GLU A 100 -5.34 6.02 -33.97
CA GLU A 100 -4.21 5.34 -33.36
C GLU A 100 -3.06 6.34 -33.12
N ALA A 101 -2.44 6.27 -31.95
CA ALA A 101 -1.26 7.05 -31.59
C ALA A 101 -0.08 6.58 -32.42
N THR A 102 0.57 7.53 -33.09
CA THR A 102 1.67 7.24 -34.03
C THR A 102 3.05 7.26 -33.37
N THR A 103 3.11 7.59 -32.08
CA THR A 103 4.37 7.66 -31.33
C THR A 103 5.07 6.30 -31.30
N PRO A 104 6.41 6.22 -31.47
CA PRO A 104 7.15 4.98 -31.35
C PRO A 104 6.94 4.33 -29.97
N SER A 105 6.44 3.08 -29.93
CA SER A 105 6.09 2.35 -28.71
C SER A 105 5.08 3.08 -27.80
N PRO A 106 3.86 3.34 -28.31
CA PRO A 106 2.88 4.12 -27.58
C PRO A 106 2.43 3.38 -26.31
N ASN A 107 2.12 4.13 -25.26
CA ASN A 107 1.52 3.60 -24.05
C ASN A 107 0.37 4.50 -23.59
N ALA A 108 -0.36 4.11 -22.55
CA ALA A 108 -1.52 4.85 -22.06
C ALA A 108 -1.25 6.35 -21.81
N PHE A 109 -0.05 6.71 -21.33
CA PHE A 109 0.34 8.10 -21.14
C PHE A 109 0.41 8.87 -22.47
N HIS A 110 0.99 8.26 -23.51
CA HIS A 110 1.09 8.90 -24.83
C HIS A 110 -0.31 9.13 -25.40
N GLY A 111 -1.19 8.13 -25.37
CA GLY A 111 -2.57 8.29 -25.84
C GLY A 111 -3.33 9.37 -25.09
N ALA A 112 -3.23 9.39 -23.76
CA ALA A 112 -3.90 10.40 -22.94
C ALA A 112 -3.37 11.81 -23.19
N LEU A 113 -2.04 11.97 -23.27
CA LEU A 113 -1.40 13.25 -23.52
C LEU A 113 -1.70 13.76 -24.93
N GLU A 114 -1.62 12.88 -25.93
CA GLU A 114 -1.89 13.20 -27.33
C GLU A 114 -3.34 13.61 -27.54
N ALA A 115 -4.31 12.93 -26.89
CA ALA A 115 -5.72 13.33 -26.91
C ALA A 115 -5.91 14.79 -26.46
N VAL A 116 -5.32 15.14 -25.32
CA VAL A 116 -5.43 16.48 -24.75
C VAL A 116 -4.67 17.51 -25.58
N MET A 117 -3.47 17.20 -26.06
CA MET A 117 -2.71 18.11 -26.93
C MET A 117 -3.43 18.36 -28.26
N VAL A 118 -4.07 17.36 -28.85
CA VAL A 118 -4.87 17.54 -30.07
C VAL A 118 -6.11 18.38 -29.79
N ALA A 119 -6.82 18.13 -28.69
CA ALA A 119 -7.95 18.96 -28.28
C ALA A 119 -7.55 20.44 -28.08
N LEU A 120 -6.39 20.70 -27.47
CA LEU A 120 -5.86 22.07 -27.30
C LEU A 120 -5.47 22.70 -28.64
N ARG A 121 -4.84 21.95 -29.55
CA ARG A 121 -4.52 22.44 -30.89
C ARG A 121 -5.79 22.79 -31.66
N GLN A 122 -6.80 21.91 -31.66
CA GLN A 122 -8.14 22.14 -32.23
C GLN A 122 -8.81 23.40 -31.68
N ALA A 123 -8.72 23.60 -30.36
CA ALA A 123 -9.24 24.80 -29.72
C ALA A 123 -8.51 26.05 -30.22
N LEU A 124 -7.18 26.02 -30.25
CA LEU A 124 -6.33 27.18 -30.52
C LEU A 124 -6.27 27.57 -32.00
N TYR A 125 -6.06 26.62 -32.91
CA TYR A 125 -5.76 26.89 -34.31
C TYR A 125 -6.97 26.75 -35.22
N GLU A 126 -7.79 25.71 -35.01
CA GLU A 126 -8.96 25.43 -35.84
C GLU A 126 -10.18 26.24 -35.40
N ARG A 127 -10.47 26.30 -34.09
CA ARG A 127 -11.61 27.06 -33.54
C ARG A 127 -11.27 28.48 -33.12
N LYS A 128 -9.98 28.80 -32.94
CA LYS A 128 -9.50 30.11 -32.47
C LYS A 128 -10.16 30.54 -31.15
N LEU A 129 -10.30 29.58 -30.23
CA LEU A 129 -10.85 29.82 -28.89
C LEU A 129 -9.79 30.48 -28.01
N GLU A 130 -10.23 31.45 -27.22
CA GLU A 130 -9.41 32.06 -26.16
C GLU A 130 -9.42 31.21 -24.89
N ARG A 131 -10.52 30.48 -24.65
CA ARG A 131 -10.74 29.65 -23.45
C ARG A 131 -11.36 28.31 -23.81
N VAL A 132 -10.94 27.24 -23.12
CA VAL A 132 -11.48 25.89 -23.32
C VAL A 132 -11.48 25.07 -22.03
N ILE A 133 -12.50 24.23 -21.83
CA ILE A 133 -12.51 23.21 -20.79
C ILE A 133 -12.20 21.86 -21.42
N VAL A 134 -11.08 21.26 -21.06
CA VAL A 134 -10.72 19.90 -21.49
C VAL A 134 -11.09 18.92 -20.40
N GLN A 135 -12.06 18.06 -20.69
CA GLN A 135 -12.44 16.94 -19.84
C GLN A 135 -11.66 15.70 -20.26
N THR A 136 -11.05 15.02 -19.30
CA THR A 136 -10.29 13.79 -19.56
C THR A 136 -10.56 12.75 -18.47
N ASP A 137 -10.46 11.48 -18.83
CA ASP A 137 -10.50 10.35 -17.91
C ASP A 137 -9.13 10.07 -17.25
N SER A 138 -8.07 10.77 -17.68
CA SER A 138 -6.72 10.57 -17.18
C SER A 138 -6.37 11.50 -16.03
N LYS A 139 -6.52 11.00 -14.80
CA LYS A 139 -6.09 11.71 -13.59
C LYS A 139 -4.63 12.19 -13.65
N TYR A 140 -3.76 11.40 -14.27
CA TYR A 140 -2.35 11.78 -14.40
C TYR A 140 -2.15 13.03 -15.25
N ILE A 141 -2.89 13.19 -16.35
CA ILE A 141 -2.82 14.39 -17.19
C ILE A 141 -3.37 15.61 -16.47
N VAL A 142 -4.45 15.45 -15.70
CA VAL A 142 -5.02 16.50 -14.84
C VAL A 142 -3.98 16.95 -13.80
N ASP A 143 -3.32 16.02 -13.11
CA ASP A 143 -2.28 16.34 -12.13
C ASP A 143 -1.05 16.98 -12.80
N CYS A 144 -0.72 16.60 -14.04
CA CYS A 144 0.32 17.25 -14.83
C CYS A 144 0.00 18.72 -15.11
N ALA A 145 -1.18 18.98 -15.70
CA ALA A 145 -1.65 20.31 -16.07
C ALA A 145 -1.75 21.23 -14.85
N ASN A 146 -2.37 20.76 -13.77
CA ASN A 146 -2.76 21.62 -12.65
C ASN A 146 -1.69 21.74 -11.55
N ARG A 147 -0.71 20.83 -11.50
CA ARG A 147 0.28 20.78 -10.40
C ARG A 147 1.70 20.62 -10.89
N HIS A 148 1.97 19.59 -11.69
CA HIS A 148 3.36 19.17 -11.89
C HIS A 148 4.14 20.04 -12.85
N LEU A 149 3.54 20.50 -13.96
CA LEU A 149 4.26 21.30 -14.96
C LEU A 149 4.84 22.59 -14.37
N LYS A 150 4.12 23.25 -13.46
CA LYS A 150 4.62 24.44 -12.74
C LYS A 150 5.89 24.15 -11.95
N ILE A 151 5.97 22.98 -11.32
CA ILE A 151 7.14 22.58 -10.53
C ILE A 151 8.29 22.14 -11.44
N TRP A 152 7.97 21.36 -12.48
CA TRP A 152 8.96 20.76 -13.37
C TRP A 152 9.63 21.80 -14.29
N ARG A 153 8.91 22.80 -14.79
CA ARG A 153 9.53 23.87 -15.58
C ARG A 153 10.56 24.65 -14.77
N ASN A 154 10.23 24.96 -13.52
CA ASN A 154 11.11 25.73 -12.63
C ASN A 154 12.39 24.98 -12.23
N ASN A 155 12.43 23.66 -12.39
CA ASN A 155 13.59 22.85 -12.03
C ASN A 155 14.23 22.13 -13.22
N GLY A 156 13.98 22.60 -14.44
CA GLY A 156 14.57 22.04 -15.66
C GLY A 156 14.13 20.62 -15.96
N TYR A 157 12.89 20.27 -15.60
CA TYR A 157 12.32 18.93 -15.70
C TYR A 157 13.13 17.86 -14.97
N MET A 158 13.69 18.22 -13.80
CA MET A 158 14.40 17.30 -12.93
C MET A 158 13.55 16.89 -11.73
N LYS A 159 13.64 15.62 -11.32
CA LYS A 159 13.05 15.15 -10.07
C LYS A 159 13.98 15.46 -8.89
N LYS A 160 13.46 15.33 -7.66
CA LYS A 160 14.24 15.53 -6.43
C LYS A 160 15.44 14.59 -6.29
N ASP A 161 15.42 13.46 -6.99
CA ASP A 161 16.51 12.48 -7.03
C ASP A 161 17.56 12.79 -8.11
N GLY A 162 17.45 13.92 -8.81
CA GLY A 162 18.37 14.34 -9.88
C GLY A 162 18.12 13.66 -11.22
N THR A 163 17.11 12.79 -11.33
CA THR A 163 16.76 12.15 -12.62
C THR A 163 15.81 13.04 -13.43
N PRO A 164 15.89 13.01 -14.77
CA PRO A 164 14.95 13.75 -15.60
C PRO A 164 13.52 13.17 -15.48
N VAL A 165 12.54 14.05 -15.59
CA VAL A 165 11.13 13.68 -15.72
C VAL A 165 10.96 12.91 -17.03
N LYS A 166 10.27 11.77 -16.96
CA LYS A 166 10.04 10.95 -18.17
C LYS A 166 9.20 11.75 -19.15
N HIS A 167 9.57 11.70 -20.44
CA HIS A 167 8.88 12.42 -21.51
C HIS A 167 8.87 13.95 -21.32
N ALA A 168 9.93 14.51 -20.74
CA ALA A 168 10.05 15.96 -20.48
C ALA A 168 9.76 16.82 -21.71
N GLU A 169 10.25 16.42 -22.89
CA GLU A 169 10.01 17.13 -24.16
C GLU A 169 8.51 17.21 -24.51
N LEU A 170 7.78 16.09 -24.45
CA LEU A 170 6.34 16.06 -24.71
C LEU A 170 5.55 16.87 -23.66
N LEU A 171 5.99 16.83 -22.41
CA LEU A 171 5.39 17.61 -21.32
C LEU A 171 5.68 19.11 -21.45
N ASP A 172 6.81 19.49 -22.03
CA ASP A 172 7.14 20.89 -22.36
C ASP A 172 6.29 21.40 -23.52
N ASP A 173 6.08 20.59 -24.56
CA ASP A 173 5.15 20.93 -25.65
C ASP A 173 3.70 21.05 -25.16
N PHE A 174 3.28 20.18 -24.24
CA PHE A 174 1.98 20.30 -23.58
C PHE A 174 1.88 21.58 -22.75
N ALA A 175 2.94 21.92 -21.99
CA ALA A 175 2.97 23.16 -21.21
C ALA A 175 2.90 24.40 -22.09
N LYS A 176 3.61 24.43 -23.23
CA LYS A 176 3.53 25.53 -24.21
C LYS A 176 2.12 25.70 -24.75
N LEU A 177 1.40 24.61 -25.06
CA LEU A 177 0.01 24.70 -25.49
C LEU A 177 -0.88 25.31 -24.40
N LEU A 178 -0.71 24.91 -23.14
CA LEU A 178 -1.43 25.50 -22.00
C LEU A 178 -1.08 26.97 -21.75
N ASP A 179 0.12 27.43 -22.11
CA ASP A 179 0.49 28.85 -22.03
C ASP A 179 -0.19 29.69 -23.14
N MET A 180 -0.57 29.06 -24.26
CA MET A 180 -1.12 29.74 -25.44
C MET A 180 -2.64 29.89 -25.42
N ILE A 181 -3.35 29.11 -24.60
CA ILE A 181 -4.81 29.17 -24.44
C ILE A 181 -5.16 29.04 -22.96
N GLU A 182 -6.12 29.83 -22.48
CA GLU A 182 -6.58 29.71 -21.11
C GLU A 182 -7.46 28.46 -20.99
N ALA A 183 -6.84 27.33 -20.60
CA ALA A 183 -7.47 26.02 -20.53
C ALA A 183 -7.66 25.52 -19.09
N GLN A 184 -8.81 24.90 -18.84
CA GLN A 184 -9.03 24.10 -17.63
C GLN A 184 -9.09 22.62 -17.96
N VAL A 185 -8.13 21.86 -17.43
CA VAL A 185 -8.10 20.40 -17.56
C VAL A 185 -8.77 19.78 -16.34
N ARG A 186 -9.90 19.11 -16.55
CA ARG A 186 -10.75 18.53 -15.50
C ARG A 186 -10.83 17.00 -15.64
N LEU A 187 -10.82 16.32 -14.50
CA LEU A 187 -11.09 14.89 -14.44
C LEU A 187 -12.59 14.66 -14.60
N ILE A 188 -12.98 13.72 -15.44
CA ILE A 188 -14.32 13.16 -15.40
C ILE A 188 -14.30 11.73 -14.83
N PRO A 189 -15.37 11.29 -14.14
CA PRO A 189 -15.34 10.07 -13.35
C PRO A 189 -15.34 8.79 -14.19
N SER A 190 -15.92 8.83 -15.40
CA SER A 190 -16.10 7.63 -16.22
C SER A 190 -15.66 7.81 -17.67
N ARG A 191 -14.72 6.95 -18.08
CA ARG A 191 -14.34 6.74 -19.48
C ARG A 191 -15.53 6.31 -20.34
N SER A 192 -16.48 5.54 -19.79
CA SER A 192 -17.62 4.99 -20.55
C SER A 192 -18.46 6.10 -21.17
N SER A 193 -18.68 7.20 -20.44
CA SER A 193 -19.44 8.35 -20.94
C SER A 193 -18.85 8.99 -22.21
N ILE A 194 -17.52 9.15 -22.29
CA ILE A 194 -16.87 9.68 -23.51
C ILE A 194 -16.93 8.64 -24.63
N LEU A 195 -16.75 7.36 -24.31
CA LEU A 195 -16.79 6.30 -25.31
C LEU A 195 -18.19 6.15 -25.92
N GLU A 196 -19.25 6.30 -25.13
CA GLU A 196 -20.62 6.34 -25.62
C GLU A 196 -20.83 7.50 -26.60
N HIS A 197 -20.38 8.71 -26.24
CA HIS A 197 -20.44 9.88 -27.13
C HIS A 197 -19.65 9.68 -28.44
N LEU A 198 -18.46 9.09 -28.36
CA LEU A 198 -17.65 8.78 -29.54
C LEU A 198 -18.29 7.68 -30.41
N LYS A 199 -18.92 6.68 -29.79
CA LYS A 199 -19.66 5.61 -30.49
C LYS A 199 -20.95 6.13 -31.14
N SER A 200 -21.63 7.08 -30.51
CA SER A 200 -22.83 7.70 -31.07
C SER A 200 -22.52 8.65 -32.23
N ASP A 201 -21.32 9.23 -32.30
CA ASP A 201 -20.96 10.16 -33.37
C ASP A 201 -20.91 9.47 -34.75
N PRO A 202 -21.69 9.94 -35.75
CA PRO A 202 -21.79 9.29 -37.06
C PRO A 202 -20.49 9.26 -37.87
N ARG A 203 -19.48 10.09 -37.55
CA ARG A 203 -18.17 10.06 -38.22
C ARG A 203 -17.19 9.08 -37.59
N ILE A 204 -17.50 8.59 -36.40
CA ILE A 204 -16.62 7.73 -35.61
C ILE A 204 -17.25 6.35 -35.39
N SER A 205 -18.58 6.22 -35.37
CA SER A 205 -19.33 5.01 -35.02
C SER A 205 -18.82 3.71 -35.67
N GLY A 206 -18.37 3.75 -36.93
CA GLY A 206 -17.79 2.59 -37.63
C GLY A 206 -16.27 2.39 -37.49
N LYS A 207 -15.53 3.33 -36.89
CA LYS A 207 -14.08 3.24 -36.64
C LYS A 207 -13.73 2.66 -35.28
N ILE A 208 -14.74 2.51 -34.41
CA ILE A 208 -14.60 1.93 -33.07
C ILE A 208 -14.84 0.41 -33.11
N GLU A 209 -15.41 -0.13 -34.19
CA GLU A 209 -15.62 -1.57 -34.37
C GLU A 209 -14.30 -2.33 -34.55
N GLY A 210 -14.09 -3.36 -33.72
CA GLY A 210 -12.85 -4.13 -33.65
C GLY A 210 -11.81 -3.65 -32.62
N VAL A 211 -12.04 -2.50 -31.98
CA VAL A 211 -11.20 -1.96 -30.88
C VAL A 211 -11.93 -1.91 -29.55
N VAL A 212 -13.17 -2.42 -29.51
CA VAL A 212 -13.81 -2.90 -28.28
C VAL A 212 -13.18 -4.25 -27.91
N GLY A 213 -11.88 -4.21 -27.60
CA GLY A 213 -11.34 -5.15 -26.63
C GLY A 213 -11.82 -4.62 -25.29
N ASP A 214 -12.88 -5.23 -24.79
CA ASP A 214 -13.68 -4.78 -23.68
C ASP A 214 -12.82 -4.19 -22.55
N VAL A 215 -12.97 -2.88 -22.31
CA VAL A 215 -12.67 -2.34 -20.98
C VAL A 215 -13.72 -2.85 -19.97
N GLU A 216 -14.77 -3.51 -20.45
CA GLU A 216 -15.70 -4.33 -19.65
C GLU A 216 -15.22 -5.78 -19.40
N ASP A 217 -14.18 -6.31 -20.08
CA ASP A 217 -13.53 -7.59 -19.72
C ASP A 217 -12.51 -7.44 -18.58
N TYR A 218 -12.68 -6.42 -17.75
CA TYR A 218 -12.06 -6.39 -16.41
C TYR A 218 -12.98 -6.99 -15.34
N TYR A 219 -14.24 -7.28 -15.69
CA TYR A 219 -15.10 -8.20 -14.98
C TYR A 219 -15.58 -9.24 -15.98
N LYS A 220 -14.92 -10.38 -16.01
CA LYS A 220 -15.71 -11.59 -16.22
C LYS A 220 -16.68 -11.64 -15.03
N ALA A 221 -17.93 -11.22 -15.27
CA ALA A 221 -19.07 -11.77 -14.56
C ALA A 221 -19.18 -13.24 -14.99
N THR A 222 -18.24 -14.06 -14.55
CA THR A 222 -18.33 -15.50 -14.63
C THR A 222 -17.76 -16.04 -13.34
N ASP A 223 -18.69 -16.57 -12.55
CA ASP A 223 -18.53 -17.35 -11.33
C ASP A 223 -18.44 -16.58 -10.01
N LYS A 224 -19.27 -17.03 -9.07
CA LYS A 224 -19.17 -16.74 -7.65
C LYS A 224 -17.79 -17.26 -7.21
N PHE A 225 -16.84 -16.36 -6.94
CA PHE A 225 -15.55 -16.75 -6.36
C PHE A 225 -15.80 -17.30 -4.95
N ASP A 226 -15.02 -18.30 -4.55
CA ASP A 226 -15.00 -18.78 -3.17
C ASP A 226 -14.53 -17.65 -2.24
N GLU A 227 -13.64 -16.79 -2.74
CA GLU A 227 -13.04 -15.70 -1.99
C GLU A 227 -12.51 -14.57 -2.89
N THR A 228 -12.59 -13.35 -2.39
CA THR A 228 -11.93 -12.17 -2.95
C THR A 228 -10.88 -11.67 -1.97
N ILE A 229 -9.64 -11.58 -2.43
CA ILE A 229 -8.48 -11.23 -1.62
C ILE A 229 -7.89 -9.91 -2.10
N PHE A 230 -7.92 -8.89 -1.26
CA PHE A 230 -7.37 -7.57 -1.53
C PHE A 230 -5.93 -7.50 -1.05
N VAL A 231 -5.00 -7.11 -1.92
CA VAL A 231 -3.55 -7.08 -1.65
C VAL A 231 -3.00 -5.69 -1.92
N ALA A 232 -2.29 -5.14 -0.94
CA ALA A 232 -1.61 -3.86 -1.07
C ALA A 232 -0.18 -3.93 -0.54
N ALA A 233 0.68 -3.03 -1.03
CA ALA A 233 2.03 -2.88 -0.51
C ALA A 233 2.38 -1.42 -0.27
N LYS A 234 3.20 -1.16 0.76
CA LYS A 234 3.72 0.17 1.03
C LYS A 234 5.23 0.13 1.13
N MET A 235 5.88 1.01 0.37
CA MET A 235 7.32 1.24 0.45
C MET A 235 7.59 2.65 0.97
N VAL A 236 8.60 2.77 1.84
CA VAL A 236 9.08 4.05 2.37
C VAL A 236 10.60 4.09 2.20
N ASN A 237 11.11 5.19 1.68
CA ASN A 237 12.54 5.46 1.65
C ASN A 237 12.92 6.24 2.91
N THR A 238 13.79 5.66 3.73
CA THR A 238 14.30 6.32 4.93
C THR A 238 15.42 7.29 4.53
N LYS A 239 15.54 8.46 5.18
CA LYS A 239 16.63 9.41 4.92
C LYS A 239 17.98 8.73 5.22
N GLY A 240 18.70 8.30 4.18
CA GLY A 240 19.99 7.60 4.26
C GLY A 240 20.05 6.22 3.55
N ASP A 241 19.53 6.13 2.32
CA ASP A 241 19.73 5.02 1.35
C ASP A 241 19.03 3.65 1.57
N PHE A 242 18.29 3.42 2.65
CA PHE A 242 17.58 2.15 2.85
C PHE A 242 16.07 2.27 2.60
N ALA A 243 15.61 1.59 1.54
CA ALA A 243 14.19 1.37 1.25
C ALA A 243 13.63 0.25 2.14
N VAL A 244 12.46 0.49 2.70
CA VAL A 244 11.73 -0.46 3.53
C VAL A 244 10.33 -0.68 2.98
N SER A 245 9.82 -1.91 3.03
CA SER A 245 8.50 -2.20 2.47
C SER A 245 7.70 -3.17 3.33
N GLY A 246 6.40 -2.94 3.45
CA GLY A 246 5.41 -3.85 4.02
C GLY A 246 4.39 -4.26 2.96
N TYR A 247 3.71 -5.36 3.19
CA TYR A 247 2.57 -5.82 2.38
C TYR A 247 1.44 -6.25 3.31
N GLY A 248 0.21 -6.16 2.83
CA GLY A 248 -1.01 -6.50 3.55
C GLY A 248 -2.02 -7.16 2.64
N CYS A 249 -2.72 -8.16 3.16
CA CYS A 249 -3.70 -8.96 2.45
C CYS A 249 -4.98 -9.05 3.28
N GLN A 250 -6.12 -8.71 2.68
CA GLN A 250 -7.45 -8.74 3.28
C GLN A 250 -8.31 -9.76 2.54
N PHE A 251 -8.80 -10.77 3.25
CA PHE A 251 -9.77 -11.75 2.73
C PHE A 251 -11.18 -11.22 2.98
N GLN A 252 -12.03 -11.21 1.95
CA GLN A 252 -13.38 -10.64 2.03
C GLN A 252 -14.32 -11.52 2.85
N ASN A 253 -14.38 -12.81 2.53
CA ASN A 253 -15.28 -13.77 3.18
C ASN A 253 -14.67 -14.35 4.46
N HIS A 254 -13.34 -14.35 4.58
CA HIS A 254 -12.64 -14.82 5.78
C HIS A 254 -11.69 -13.77 6.38
N PRO A 255 -12.20 -12.64 6.94
CA PRO A 255 -11.35 -11.56 7.45
C PRO A 255 -10.32 -12.00 8.51
N SER A 256 -10.59 -13.05 9.28
CA SER A 256 -9.66 -13.63 10.27
C SER A 256 -8.39 -14.23 9.64
N GLN A 257 -8.41 -14.55 8.35
CA GLN A 257 -7.26 -15.02 7.57
C GLN A 257 -6.44 -13.87 6.96
N SER A 258 -6.88 -12.63 7.16
CA SER A 258 -6.16 -11.43 6.70
C SER A 258 -4.87 -11.24 7.49
N PHE A 259 -3.81 -10.82 6.80
CA PHE A 259 -2.48 -10.81 7.37
C PHE A 259 -1.62 -9.70 6.76
N CYS A 260 -0.52 -9.37 7.42
CA CYS A 260 0.48 -8.45 6.90
C CYS A 260 1.89 -8.92 7.25
N GLY A 261 2.89 -8.32 6.60
CA GLY A 261 4.28 -8.64 6.90
C GLY A 261 5.29 -7.66 6.34
N ARG A 262 6.53 -7.82 6.80
CA ARG A 262 7.70 -7.07 6.30
C ARG A 262 8.23 -7.72 5.03
N PHE A 263 8.37 -6.95 3.96
CA PHE A 263 9.17 -7.36 2.82
C PHE A 263 10.63 -6.93 3.02
N ALA A 264 11.53 -7.91 3.13
CA ALA A 264 12.93 -7.69 3.47
C ALA A 264 13.93 -8.13 2.38
N ASN A 265 13.46 -8.70 1.27
CA ASN A 265 14.39 -9.19 0.24
C ASN A 265 15.05 -8.02 -0.49
N PHE A 266 16.39 -8.05 -0.54
CA PHE A 266 17.18 -7.03 -1.20
C PHE A 266 17.36 -7.34 -2.70
N PRO A 267 17.26 -6.35 -3.61
CA PRO A 267 16.83 -4.97 -3.36
C PRO A 267 15.35 -4.87 -2.97
N VAL A 268 15.06 -4.08 -1.93
CA VAL A 268 13.69 -3.77 -1.52
C VAL A 268 13.08 -2.82 -2.55
N THR A 269 12.02 -3.26 -3.21
CA THR A 269 11.27 -2.45 -4.19
C THR A 269 9.79 -2.64 -3.94
N LEU A 270 8.98 -1.60 -4.20
CA LEU A 270 7.53 -1.66 -4.06
C LEU A 270 6.95 -2.81 -4.89
N GLN A 271 7.41 -2.95 -6.13
CA GLN A 271 6.97 -4.03 -7.02
C GLN A 271 7.23 -5.41 -6.43
N ARG A 272 8.41 -5.68 -5.85
CA ARG A 272 8.68 -6.98 -5.23
C ARG A 272 7.85 -7.23 -3.98
N ALA A 273 7.54 -6.19 -3.20
CA ALA A 273 6.63 -6.31 -2.07
C ALA A 273 5.19 -6.63 -2.51
N GLN A 274 4.72 -6.01 -3.60
CA GLN A 274 3.42 -6.33 -4.21
C GLN A 274 3.37 -7.79 -4.68
N LEU A 275 4.39 -8.24 -5.44
CA LEU A 275 4.51 -9.62 -5.89
C LEU A 275 4.54 -10.61 -4.72
N PHE A 276 5.28 -10.25 -3.66
CA PHE A 276 5.37 -11.08 -2.48
C PHE A 276 4.02 -11.17 -1.74
N GLY A 277 3.30 -10.06 -1.59
CA GLY A 277 1.97 -10.06 -0.99
C GLY A 277 1.00 -10.96 -1.75
N ILE A 278 0.97 -10.85 -3.08
CA ILE A 278 0.13 -11.70 -3.95
C ILE A 278 0.51 -13.17 -3.77
N LEU A 279 1.80 -13.49 -3.81
CA LEU A 279 2.30 -14.84 -3.60
C LEU A 279 1.87 -15.41 -2.24
N GLN A 280 1.95 -14.64 -1.16
CA GLN A 280 1.52 -15.10 0.16
C GLN A 280 0.00 -15.29 0.23
N ALA A 281 -0.78 -14.39 -0.37
CA ALA A 281 -2.24 -14.50 -0.42
C ALA A 281 -2.67 -15.82 -1.09
N LEU A 282 -2.08 -16.16 -2.24
CA LEU A 282 -2.37 -17.41 -2.94
C LEU A 282 -1.94 -18.64 -2.14
N LYS A 283 -0.80 -18.59 -1.44
CA LYS A 283 -0.37 -19.72 -0.59
C LYS A 283 -1.38 -20.00 0.52
N ILE A 284 -1.87 -18.96 1.19
CA ILE A 284 -2.88 -19.08 2.24
C ILE A 284 -4.22 -19.56 1.66
N ALA A 285 -4.64 -19.02 0.52
CA ALA A 285 -5.84 -19.49 -0.16
C ALA A 285 -5.81 -21.00 -0.47
N LYS A 286 -4.67 -21.50 -0.93
CA LYS A 286 -4.42 -22.93 -1.15
C LYS A 286 -4.44 -23.73 0.15
N GLU A 287 -3.79 -23.24 1.19
CA GLU A 287 -3.78 -23.90 2.51
C GLU A 287 -5.19 -24.01 3.11
N ASN A 288 -6.04 -23.03 2.83
CA ASN A 288 -7.45 -23.01 3.23
C ASN A 288 -8.36 -23.82 2.30
N GLY A 289 -7.81 -24.51 1.29
CA GLY A 289 -8.55 -25.38 0.38
C GLY A 289 -9.48 -24.63 -0.59
N LEU A 290 -9.27 -23.32 -0.80
CA LEU A 290 -10.01 -22.54 -1.79
C LEU A 290 -9.66 -23.01 -3.20
N LYS A 291 -10.62 -22.96 -4.13
CA LYS A 291 -10.43 -23.47 -5.50
C LYS A 291 -10.68 -22.43 -6.59
N ASN A 292 -11.38 -21.36 -6.25
CA ASN A 292 -11.69 -20.27 -7.18
C ASN A 292 -11.58 -18.93 -6.47
N VAL A 293 -10.48 -18.20 -6.68
CA VAL A 293 -10.20 -16.95 -5.95
C VAL A 293 -10.01 -15.76 -6.86
N GLN A 294 -10.48 -14.60 -6.43
CA GLN A 294 -10.16 -13.31 -7.04
C GLN A 294 -9.11 -12.59 -6.19
N VAL A 295 -8.04 -12.09 -6.81
CA VAL A 295 -7.04 -11.26 -6.16
C VAL A 295 -7.11 -9.84 -6.73
N VAL A 296 -7.47 -8.89 -5.88
CA VAL A 296 -7.55 -7.46 -6.19
C VAL A 296 -6.28 -6.78 -5.68
N CYS A 297 -5.51 -6.08 -6.53
CA CYS A 297 -4.24 -5.48 -6.09
C CYS A 297 -3.97 -4.06 -6.59
N ASP A 298 -3.07 -3.35 -5.89
CA ASP A 298 -2.59 -2.00 -6.25
C ASP A 298 -1.49 -2.00 -7.33
N SER A 299 -1.14 -3.17 -7.88
CA SER A 299 -0.06 -3.30 -8.85
C SER A 299 -0.58 -3.40 -10.28
N GLY A 300 -0.83 -2.25 -10.91
CA GLY A 300 -1.17 -2.22 -12.34
C GLY A 300 -0.06 -2.82 -13.22
N TYR A 301 1.20 -2.78 -12.73
CA TYR A 301 2.32 -3.45 -13.39
C TYR A 301 2.15 -4.96 -13.37
N PHE A 302 1.83 -5.57 -12.22
CA PHE A 302 1.56 -7.00 -12.12
C PHE A 302 0.47 -7.44 -13.10
N VAL A 303 -0.71 -6.79 -13.04
CA VAL A 303 -1.87 -7.17 -13.87
C VAL A 303 -1.53 -7.05 -15.36
N LYS A 304 -0.79 -6.01 -15.74
CA LYS A 304 -0.31 -5.83 -17.11
C LYS A 304 0.55 -7.01 -17.60
N PHE A 305 1.53 -7.45 -16.80
CA PHE A 305 2.42 -8.54 -17.20
C PHE A 305 1.76 -9.91 -17.07
N TYR A 306 0.83 -10.08 -16.13
CA TYR A 306 -0.02 -11.26 -16.03
C TYR A 306 -0.76 -11.55 -17.32
N LYS A 307 -1.44 -10.54 -17.87
CA LYS A 307 -2.15 -10.65 -19.14
C LYS A 307 -1.23 -10.93 -20.35
N ARG A 308 0.08 -10.71 -20.22
CA ARG A 308 1.08 -10.93 -21.28
C ARG A 308 1.92 -12.19 -21.07
N ASN A 309 1.47 -13.12 -20.22
CA ASN A 309 2.24 -14.31 -19.85
C ASN A 309 3.65 -13.97 -19.36
N TRP A 310 3.80 -12.79 -18.75
CA TRP A 310 5.03 -12.29 -18.14
C TRP A 310 6.22 -12.14 -19.07
N LEU A 311 5.92 -12.01 -20.35
CA LEU A 311 6.87 -11.66 -21.38
C LEU A 311 6.88 -10.14 -21.56
N LYS A 312 8.09 -9.63 -21.76
CA LYS A 312 8.31 -8.30 -22.33
C LYS A 312 7.99 -8.34 -23.83
N ASN A 313 7.97 -7.18 -24.47
CA ASN A 313 7.70 -7.06 -25.91
C ASN A 313 8.76 -7.77 -26.78
N ASP A 314 9.96 -7.99 -26.24
CA ASP A 314 11.08 -8.71 -26.89
C ASP A 314 11.01 -10.24 -26.69
N GLY A 315 9.93 -10.75 -26.08
CA GLY A 315 9.75 -12.17 -25.75
C GLY A 315 10.58 -12.65 -24.55
N GLN A 316 11.38 -11.80 -23.92
CA GLN A 316 12.14 -12.15 -22.73
C GLN A 316 11.25 -12.10 -21.48
N PRO A 317 11.52 -12.94 -20.45
CA PRO A 317 10.84 -12.83 -19.17
C PRO A 317 11.01 -11.45 -18.54
N CYS A 318 9.94 -10.94 -17.94
CA CYS A 318 10.01 -9.68 -17.19
C CYS A 318 10.77 -9.86 -15.85
N ALA A 319 11.25 -8.74 -15.30
CA ALA A 319 12.02 -8.76 -14.05
C ALA A 319 11.22 -9.43 -12.92
N ASN A 320 11.93 -10.07 -11.99
CA ASN A 320 11.34 -10.83 -10.87
C ASN A 320 10.59 -12.11 -11.29
N PHE A 321 10.97 -12.70 -12.43
CA PHE A 321 10.41 -13.93 -12.99
C PHE A 321 10.22 -15.08 -11.97
N ASN A 322 11.11 -15.23 -10.99
CA ASN A 322 10.97 -16.27 -9.96
C ASN A 322 9.69 -16.12 -9.14
N TYR A 323 9.31 -14.89 -8.78
CA TYR A 323 8.04 -14.63 -8.09
C TYR A 323 6.86 -14.97 -8.97
N TYR A 324 6.94 -14.62 -10.25
CA TYR A 324 5.90 -14.94 -11.20
C TYR A 324 5.69 -16.44 -11.30
N LYS A 325 6.76 -17.22 -11.52
CA LYS A 325 6.63 -18.66 -11.72
C LYS A 325 5.84 -19.30 -10.58
N GLU A 326 6.17 -18.96 -9.33
CA GLU A 326 5.42 -19.43 -8.16
C GLU A 326 3.97 -18.92 -8.14
N ILE A 327 3.73 -17.64 -8.47
CA ILE A 327 2.37 -17.07 -8.54
C ILE A 327 1.54 -17.77 -9.62
N LYS A 328 2.14 -18.10 -10.76
CA LYS A 328 1.49 -18.79 -11.88
C LYS A 328 1.08 -20.19 -11.49
N ASP A 329 2.02 -20.96 -10.94
CA ASP A 329 1.77 -22.35 -10.55
C ASP A 329 0.63 -22.41 -9.52
N LEU A 330 0.56 -21.46 -8.59
CA LEU A 330 -0.55 -21.34 -7.63
C LEU A 330 -1.84 -20.81 -8.27
N ALA A 331 -1.75 -19.85 -9.20
CA ALA A 331 -2.92 -19.31 -9.87
C ALA A 331 -3.63 -20.36 -10.72
N ASP A 332 -2.86 -21.19 -11.44
CA ASP A 332 -3.38 -22.30 -12.24
C ASP A 332 -4.07 -23.35 -11.35
N GLU A 333 -3.54 -23.59 -10.14
CA GLU A 333 -4.12 -24.53 -9.17
C GLU A 333 -5.39 -24.00 -8.49
N LEU A 334 -5.47 -22.68 -8.27
CA LEU A 334 -6.57 -22.01 -7.54
C LEU A 334 -7.61 -21.35 -8.47
N ASN A 335 -7.53 -21.60 -9.78
CA ASN A 335 -8.30 -20.89 -10.80
C ASN A 335 -8.33 -19.36 -10.53
N ALA A 336 -7.16 -18.79 -10.20
CA ALA A 336 -7.09 -17.45 -9.65
C ALA A 336 -7.23 -16.37 -10.73
N ASN A 337 -8.12 -15.41 -10.48
CA ASN A 337 -8.29 -14.23 -11.30
C ASN A 337 -7.68 -12.99 -10.65
N PHE A 338 -7.13 -12.07 -11.45
CA PHE A 338 -6.45 -10.88 -10.93
C PHE A 338 -7.07 -9.59 -11.47
N SER A 339 -7.39 -8.67 -10.58
CA SER A 339 -7.88 -7.33 -10.92
C SER A 339 -7.01 -6.24 -10.30
N PHE A 340 -7.04 -5.07 -10.93
CA PHE A 340 -6.32 -3.89 -10.47
C PHE A 340 -7.30 -2.92 -9.82
N LEU A 341 -6.94 -2.44 -8.63
CA LEU A 341 -7.66 -1.38 -7.96
C LEU A 341 -6.69 -0.22 -7.65
N PRO A 342 -7.01 1.02 -8.07
CA PRO A 342 -6.07 2.13 -7.94
C PRO A 342 -5.96 2.62 -6.48
N GLU A 343 -4.82 3.25 -6.14
CA GLU A 343 -4.51 3.71 -4.76
C GLU A 343 -5.52 4.74 -4.23
N ASN A 344 -6.34 5.36 -5.07
CA ASN A 344 -7.41 6.30 -4.69
C ASN A 344 -8.81 5.68 -4.67
N SER A 345 -8.93 4.35 -4.77
CA SER A 345 -10.22 3.65 -4.61
C SER A 345 -10.81 3.90 -3.23
N THR A 346 -12.14 4.03 -3.16
CA THR A 346 -12.93 4.12 -1.93
C THR A 346 -13.38 2.75 -1.40
N ASP A 347 -12.89 1.67 -2.00
CA ASP A 347 -13.21 0.31 -1.58
C ASP A 347 -12.67 0.04 -0.17
N GLU A 348 -13.58 -0.29 0.74
CA GLU A 348 -13.29 -0.49 2.16
C GLU A 348 -12.34 -1.65 2.39
N GLN A 349 -12.55 -2.80 1.73
CA GLN A 349 -11.69 -3.99 1.83
C GLN A 349 -10.28 -3.72 1.31
N PHE A 350 -10.15 -2.84 0.33
CA PHE A 350 -8.86 -2.41 -0.20
C PHE A 350 -8.14 -1.39 0.69
N GLU A 351 -8.86 -0.42 1.26
CA GLU A 351 -8.29 0.48 2.29
C GLU A 351 -7.76 -0.30 3.48
N ASN A 352 -8.49 -1.34 3.83
CA ASN A 352 -8.15 -2.35 4.80
C ASN A 352 -6.84 -3.10 4.48
N ALA A 353 -6.63 -3.54 3.24
CA ALA A 353 -5.36 -4.10 2.81
C ALA A 353 -4.22 -3.06 2.86
N LYS A 354 -4.49 -1.79 2.55
CA LYS A 354 -3.49 -0.70 2.65
C LYS A 354 -3.09 -0.44 4.10
N LEU A 355 -4.04 -0.45 5.04
CA LEU A 355 -3.74 -0.32 6.47
C LEU A 355 -2.82 -1.45 6.94
N LEU A 356 -3.17 -2.70 6.59
CA LEU A 356 -2.34 -3.87 6.84
C LEU A 356 -0.92 -3.72 6.24
N SER A 357 -0.80 -3.17 5.03
CA SER A 357 0.52 -2.94 4.41
C SER A 357 1.38 -1.92 5.17
N LYS A 358 0.76 -0.93 5.83
CA LYS A 358 1.44 0.02 6.70
C LYS A 358 1.87 -0.66 8.00
N ASP A 359 1.02 -1.51 8.57
CA ASP A 359 1.38 -2.32 9.74
C ASP A 359 2.57 -3.23 9.45
N GLY A 360 2.62 -3.82 8.24
CA GLY A 360 3.76 -4.58 7.74
C GLY A 360 5.08 -3.80 7.76
N LEU A 361 5.08 -2.46 7.78
CA LEU A 361 6.29 -1.66 7.94
C LEU A 361 6.87 -1.68 9.36
N ALA A 362 6.06 -2.00 10.37
CA ALA A 362 6.46 -2.09 11.77
C ALA A 362 7.11 -3.44 12.11
N PHE A 363 6.92 -4.45 11.26
CA PHE A 363 7.50 -5.77 11.44
C PHE A 363 9.03 -5.72 11.26
N PRO A 364 9.82 -6.36 12.15
CA PRO A 364 11.27 -6.37 12.04
C PRO A 364 11.71 -7.11 10.78
N VAL A 365 12.83 -6.67 10.20
CA VAL A 365 13.51 -7.42 9.14
C VAL A 365 14.03 -8.71 9.77
N ILE A 366 13.43 -9.84 9.42
CA ILE A 366 14.03 -11.15 9.71
C ILE A 366 15.20 -11.29 8.72
N PRO A 367 16.46 -11.35 9.16
CA PRO A 367 17.58 -11.57 8.26
C PRO A 367 17.36 -12.90 7.55
N THR A 368 17.18 -12.86 6.23
CA THR A 368 17.34 -14.03 5.40
C THR A 368 18.83 -14.29 5.27
N THR A 369 19.45 -14.88 6.29
CA THR A 369 20.69 -15.61 6.06
C THR A 369 20.38 -16.61 4.94
N PRO A 370 21.12 -16.64 3.83
CA PRO A 370 20.82 -17.58 2.75
C PRO A 370 20.91 -18.99 3.35
N PRO A 371 19.86 -19.82 3.24
CA PRO A 371 19.93 -21.18 3.74
C PRO A 371 21.02 -21.92 2.95
N ARG A 372 21.82 -22.74 3.64
CA ARG A 372 22.67 -23.75 2.99
C ARG A 372 21.83 -24.57 1.99
N PRO A 373 22.43 -25.11 0.91
CA PRO A 373 21.72 -25.69 -0.24
C PRO A 373 20.89 -26.96 0.01
N GLU A 374 20.57 -27.33 1.25
CA GLU A 374 19.87 -28.59 1.57
C GLU A 374 18.50 -28.41 2.24
N ALA A 375 18.05 -27.19 2.52
CA ALA A 375 16.72 -26.98 3.10
C ALA A 375 15.63 -26.93 2.00
N LYS A 376 15.05 -28.09 1.71
CA LYS A 376 13.85 -28.27 0.89
C LYS A 376 12.67 -27.42 1.40
N LYS A 377 11.94 -26.82 0.45
CA LYS A 377 10.53 -26.34 0.47
C LYS A 377 10.16 -25.22 1.46
N ARG A 378 9.95 -24.01 0.92
CA ARG A 378 9.32 -22.83 1.56
C ARG A 378 7.78 -22.88 1.50
N THR A 379 7.22 -23.88 2.16
CA THR A 379 5.84 -23.89 2.67
C THR A 379 5.97 -24.14 4.16
N SER A 380 5.07 -23.60 5.00
CA SER A 380 5.05 -23.82 6.46
C SER A 380 5.94 -22.90 7.34
N TRP A 381 6.00 -21.58 7.18
CA TRP A 381 6.64 -20.78 8.27
C TRP A 381 5.70 -20.59 9.47
N MET A 382 4.40 -20.39 9.24
CA MET A 382 3.38 -20.32 10.30
C MET A 382 3.09 -21.71 10.87
N LYS A 383 3.01 -22.72 10.00
CA LYS A 383 2.85 -24.10 10.43
C LYS A 383 4.11 -24.66 11.11
N ASN A 384 5.33 -24.31 10.69
CA ASN A 384 6.53 -24.66 11.48
C ASN A 384 6.59 -23.87 12.79
N PHE A 385 6.20 -22.58 12.84
CA PHE A 385 6.16 -21.85 14.11
C PHE A 385 5.14 -22.47 15.07
N GLN A 386 3.96 -22.85 14.56
CA GLN A 386 2.94 -23.52 15.36
C GLN A 386 3.39 -24.93 15.77
N GLU A 387 3.99 -25.72 14.88
CA GLU A 387 4.53 -27.05 15.20
C GLU A 387 5.68 -26.98 16.21
N ASP A 388 6.64 -26.07 16.02
CA ASP A 388 7.76 -25.82 16.95
C ASP A 388 7.23 -25.35 18.32
N TYR A 389 6.24 -24.45 18.32
CA TYR A 389 5.60 -23.95 19.53
C TYR A 389 4.76 -25.04 20.23
N ASP A 390 4.01 -25.85 19.49
CA ASP A 390 3.23 -26.98 20.01
C ASP A 390 4.14 -28.08 20.55
N GLU A 391 5.30 -28.33 19.94
CA GLU A 391 6.33 -29.21 20.48
C GLU A 391 6.93 -28.67 21.79
N GLU A 392 7.17 -27.36 21.90
CA GLU A 392 7.57 -26.72 23.16
C GLU A 392 6.48 -26.77 24.23
N LEU A 393 5.21 -26.62 23.83
CA LEU A 393 4.06 -26.78 24.72
C LEU A 393 4.00 -28.21 25.27
N LYS A 394 4.15 -29.23 24.41
CA LYS A 394 4.17 -30.65 24.82
C LYS A 394 5.29 -30.97 25.80
N LYS A 395 6.48 -30.38 25.61
CA LYS A 395 7.63 -30.57 26.52
C LYS A 395 7.36 -30.01 27.92
N THR A 396 6.56 -28.95 28.02
CA THR A 396 6.30 -28.25 29.28
C THR A 396 4.94 -28.59 29.90
N GLU A 397 4.11 -29.38 29.21
CA GLU A 397 2.70 -29.71 29.52
C GLU A 397 2.45 -30.08 31.00
N SER A 398 3.32 -30.88 31.62
CA SER A 398 3.18 -31.33 33.01
C SER A 398 3.18 -30.18 34.02
N SER A 399 3.90 -29.09 33.74
CA SER A 399 4.03 -27.92 34.62
C SER A 399 2.92 -26.88 34.46
N TRP A 400 2.01 -27.11 33.52
CA TRP A 400 0.91 -26.21 33.15
C TRP A 400 -0.47 -26.87 33.25
N LYS A 401 -0.53 -28.18 33.54
CA LYS A 401 -1.78 -28.97 33.53
C LYS A 401 -2.85 -28.40 34.47
N ASP A 402 -2.46 -27.98 35.66
CA ASP A 402 -3.37 -27.50 36.71
C ASP A 402 -3.55 -25.98 36.71
N ILE A 403 -3.00 -25.28 35.70
CA ILE A 403 -3.16 -23.82 35.59
C ILE A 403 -4.49 -23.52 34.88
N PRO A 404 -5.37 -22.70 35.48
CA PRO A 404 -6.63 -22.30 34.88
C PRO A 404 -6.45 -21.57 33.55
N ARG A 405 -7.36 -21.82 32.60
CA ARG A 405 -7.33 -21.23 31.27
C ARG A 405 -8.27 -20.05 31.17
N VAL A 406 -7.75 -18.96 30.62
CA VAL A 406 -8.54 -17.79 30.22
C VAL A 406 -8.66 -17.81 28.71
N TYR A 407 -9.87 -17.81 28.20
CA TYR A 407 -10.18 -17.88 26.79
C TYR A 407 -10.29 -16.46 26.25
N LEU A 408 -9.42 -16.11 25.32
CA LEU A 408 -9.49 -14.90 24.51
C LEU A 408 -9.92 -15.32 23.12
N VAL A 409 -11.22 -15.23 22.87
CA VAL A 409 -11.85 -15.66 21.62
C VAL A 409 -12.37 -14.47 20.87
N SER A 410 -12.25 -14.50 19.55
CA SER A 410 -12.87 -13.50 18.68
C SER A 410 -13.75 -14.14 17.61
N THR A 411 -14.82 -13.44 17.23
CA THR A 411 -15.71 -13.86 16.15
C THR A 411 -16.08 -12.65 15.29
N ASN A 412 -16.46 -12.91 14.04
CA ASN A 412 -16.99 -11.90 13.14
C ASN A 412 -18.48 -12.20 12.91
N GLN A 413 -19.35 -11.27 13.31
CA GLN A 413 -20.78 -11.33 13.01
C GLN A 413 -21.20 -10.06 12.27
N GLU A 414 -21.85 -10.23 11.11
CA GLU A 414 -22.37 -9.12 10.28
C GLU A 414 -21.34 -8.01 9.97
N GLY A 415 -20.07 -8.39 9.78
CA GLY A 415 -18.97 -7.44 9.51
C GLY A 415 -18.36 -6.79 10.76
N LYS A 416 -18.94 -7.00 11.95
CA LYS A 416 -18.41 -6.52 13.22
C LYS A 416 -17.61 -7.62 13.92
N ARG A 417 -16.47 -7.23 14.49
CA ARG A 417 -15.61 -8.14 15.25
C ARG A 417 -15.90 -8.02 16.74
N TYR A 418 -16.10 -9.15 17.39
CA TYR A 418 -16.29 -9.23 18.83
C TYR A 418 -15.18 -10.04 19.44
N ALA A 419 -14.75 -9.68 20.64
CA ALA A 419 -13.87 -10.54 21.41
C ALA A 419 -14.34 -10.63 22.87
N CYS A 420 -14.13 -11.81 23.46
CA CYS A 420 -14.51 -12.11 24.82
C CYS A 420 -13.31 -12.62 25.61
N ILE A 421 -13.33 -12.29 26.90
CA ILE A 421 -12.56 -12.98 27.92
C ILE A 421 -13.54 -13.93 28.64
N PHE A 422 -13.38 -15.24 28.45
CA PHE A 422 -14.15 -16.28 29.12
C PHE A 422 -13.24 -17.04 30.09
N ASN A 423 -13.66 -17.22 31.35
CA ASN A 423 -12.80 -17.80 32.39
C ASN A 423 -13.43 -19.06 33.00
N GLU A 424 -12.61 -20.10 33.20
CA GLU A 424 -13.04 -21.37 33.83
C GLU A 424 -13.21 -21.29 35.35
N LEU A 425 -12.69 -20.24 36.01
CA LEU A 425 -12.82 -20.08 37.45
C LEU A 425 -14.06 -19.25 37.76
N GLU A 426 -15.11 -19.90 38.27
CA GLU A 426 -16.39 -19.33 38.74
C GLU A 426 -16.28 -18.31 39.90
N SER A 427 -15.17 -17.59 40.06
CA SER A 427 -15.09 -16.49 41.03
C SER A 427 -14.29 -15.32 40.46
N ASP A 428 -14.98 -14.31 39.95
CA ASP A 428 -14.45 -12.94 39.80
C ASP A 428 -13.67 -12.62 38.52
N LEU A 429 -13.99 -13.24 37.39
CA LEU A 429 -13.71 -12.63 36.08
C LEU A 429 -15.07 -12.54 35.38
N GLU A 430 -15.71 -11.37 35.43
CA GLU A 430 -16.93 -11.14 34.64
C GLU A 430 -16.60 -11.39 33.16
N ASN A 431 -17.38 -12.27 32.54
CA ASN A 431 -17.34 -12.47 31.11
C ASN A 431 -17.52 -11.11 30.44
N THR A 432 -16.45 -10.62 29.83
CA THR A 432 -16.44 -9.28 29.24
C THR A 432 -16.40 -9.45 27.74
N VAL A 433 -17.54 -9.16 27.08
CA VAL A 433 -17.62 -9.08 25.63
C VAL A 433 -17.45 -7.63 25.23
N SER A 434 -16.50 -7.36 24.34
CA SER A 434 -16.29 -6.04 23.77
C SER A 434 -16.41 -6.12 22.26
N GLN A 435 -17.21 -5.22 21.68
CA GLN A 435 -17.14 -4.96 20.25
C GLN A 435 -15.77 -4.34 19.97
N LEU A 436 -15.00 -5.00 19.13
CA LEU A 436 -13.72 -4.49 18.67
C LEU A 436 -13.97 -3.54 17.48
N PRO A 437 -13.21 -2.44 17.35
CA PRO A 437 -13.12 -1.75 16.07
C PRO A 437 -12.68 -2.76 15.00
N GLU A 438 -13.20 -2.64 13.78
CA GLU A 438 -12.99 -3.61 12.68
C GLU A 438 -11.52 -4.05 12.52
N LYS A 439 -10.57 -3.17 12.89
CA LYS A 439 -9.13 -3.41 12.78
C LYS A 439 -8.32 -2.79 13.92
N GLY A 440 -8.00 -3.60 14.92
CA GLY A 440 -7.04 -3.20 15.96
C GLY A 440 -6.40 -4.39 16.65
N ASN A 441 -5.14 -4.70 16.31
CA ASN A 441 -4.30 -5.57 17.15
C ASN A 441 -4.05 -4.95 18.54
N VAL A 442 -4.31 -3.64 18.68
CA VAL A 442 -4.17 -2.88 19.92
C VAL A 442 -5.24 -3.28 20.94
N GLU A 443 -6.49 -3.49 20.52
CA GLU A 443 -7.57 -3.87 21.42
C GLU A 443 -7.40 -5.30 21.94
N ILE A 444 -6.94 -6.22 21.09
CA ILE A 444 -6.53 -7.56 21.52
C ILE A 444 -5.38 -7.45 22.54
N ALA A 445 -4.42 -6.56 22.31
CA ALA A 445 -3.35 -6.31 23.28
C ALA A 445 -3.90 -5.77 24.62
N LYS A 446 -4.90 -4.88 24.61
CA LYS A 446 -5.59 -4.39 25.82
C LYS A 446 -6.30 -5.52 26.57
N MET A 447 -6.94 -6.45 25.85
CA MET A 447 -7.57 -7.62 26.46
C MET A 447 -6.53 -8.54 27.11
N VAL A 448 -5.41 -8.81 26.44
CA VAL A 448 -4.30 -9.58 27.01
C VAL A 448 -3.75 -8.91 28.27
N ILE A 449 -3.57 -7.59 28.26
CA ILE A 449 -3.17 -6.81 29.44
C ILE A 449 -4.15 -7.05 30.59
N SER A 450 -5.45 -6.90 30.34
CA SER A 450 -6.50 -7.10 31.35
C SER A 450 -6.47 -8.50 31.95
N VAL A 451 -6.30 -9.54 31.11
CA VAL A 451 -6.18 -10.93 31.57
C VAL A 451 -4.97 -11.11 32.48
N ILE A 452 -3.81 -10.63 32.05
CA ILE A 452 -2.57 -10.80 32.82
C ILE A 452 -2.62 -10.01 34.13
N GLU A 453 -3.07 -8.75 34.10
CA GLU A 453 -3.18 -7.91 35.30
C GLU A 453 -4.14 -8.51 36.33
N LYS A 454 -5.29 -9.04 35.90
CA LYS A 454 -6.22 -9.74 36.80
C LYS A 454 -5.61 -11.01 37.37
N GLY A 455 -4.85 -11.76 36.57
CA GLY A 455 -4.09 -12.91 37.04
C GLY A 455 -3.10 -12.53 38.15
N ILE A 456 -2.30 -11.49 37.91
CA ILE A 456 -1.33 -10.96 38.89
C ILE A 456 -2.03 -10.46 40.16
N ALA A 457 -3.14 -9.74 40.04
CA ALA A 457 -3.92 -9.24 41.18
C ALA A 457 -4.44 -10.38 42.08
N LYS A 458 -4.70 -11.56 41.49
CA LYS A 458 -5.10 -12.78 42.22
C LYS A 458 -3.90 -13.62 42.70
N GLY A 459 -2.67 -13.13 42.53
CA GLY A 459 -1.45 -13.83 42.94
C GLY A 459 -1.05 -14.99 42.02
N ALA A 460 -1.58 -15.04 40.79
CA ALA A 460 -1.19 -16.06 39.83
C ALA A 460 0.27 -15.86 39.42
N LYS A 461 1.08 -16.92 39.54
CA LYS A 461 2.47 -16.96 39.03
C LYS A 461 2.57 -17.43 37.59
N LYS A 462 1.49 -18.03 37.09
CA LYS A 462 1.35 -18.57 35.75
C LYS A 462 -0.04 -18.22 35.22
N VAL A 463 -0.12 -17.84 33.95
CA VAL A 463 -1.37 -17.54 33.25
C VAL A 463 -1.37 -18.27 31.92
N VAL A 464 -2.45 -19.03 31.65
CA VAL A 464 -2.67 -19.66 30.34
C VAL A 464 -3.78 -18.92 29.62
N ILE A 465 -3.46 -18.39 28.44
CA ILE A 465 -4.41 -17.72 27.57
C ILE A 465 -4.69 -18.63 26.38
N ARG A 466 -5.92 -19.10 26.25
CA ARG A 466 -6.37 -19.95 25.14
C ARG A 466 -7.08 -19.10 24.09
N THR A 467 -6.73 -19.21 22.82
CA THR A 467 -7.19 -18.25 21.79
C THR A 467 -7.34 -18.86 20.40
N ASN A 468 -8.28 -18.32 19.62
CA ASN A 468 -8.41 -18.59 18.19
C ASN A 468 -7.69 -17.54 17.31
N GLU A 469 -6.91 -16.63 17.91
CA GLU A 469 -6.12 -15.62 17.22
C GLU A 469 -4.72 -16.13 16.88
N GLY A 470 -4.52 -16.64 15.65
CA GLY A 470 -3.26 -17.26 15.24
C GLY A 470 -2.05 -16.31 15.24
N HIS A 471 -2.27 -15.00 15.17
CA HIS A 471 -1.19 -14.02 15.22
C HIS A 471 -0.73 -13.65 16.64
N LEU A 472 -1.55 -13.91 17.66
CA LEU A 472 -1.27 -13.49 19.03
C LEU A 472 0.03 -14.10 19.62
N PRO A 473 0.30 -15.42 19.51
CA PRO A 473 1.55 -15.99 20.01
C PRO A 473 2.78 -15.36 19.35
N ILE A 474 2.68 -14.98 18.08
CA ILE A 474 3.78 -14.36 17.33
C ILE A 474 4.09 -12.97 17.88
N TYR A 475 3.06 -12.14 18.12
CA TYR A 475 3.27 -10.81 18.70
C TYR A 475 3.95 -10.90 20.06
N LEU A 476 3.44 -11.77 20.93
CA LEU A 476 3.90 -11.86 22.31
C LEU A 476 5.31 -12.42 22.43
N PHE A 477 5.58 -13.59 21.83
CA PHE A 477 6.85 -14.28 22.07
C PHE A 477 7.93 -13.95 21.05
N LYS A 478 7.55 -13.57 19.82
CA LYS A 478 8.53 -13.29 18.77
C LYS A 478 8.81 -11.80 18.61
N TYR A 479 7.81 -10.95 18.70
CA TYR A 479 7.97 -9.53 18.36
C TYR A 479 8.22 -8.62 19.56
N ILE A 480 7.52 -8.77 20.69
CA ILE A 480 7.76 -7.94 21.89
C ILE A 480 9.24 -7.96 22.32
N PRO A 481 9.93 -9.12 22.43
CA PRO A 481 11.35 -9.13 22.79
C PRO A 481 12.24 -8.36 21.80
N LYS A 482 11.90 -8.42 20.51
CA LYS A 482 12.63 -7.68 19.46
C LYS A 482 12.37 -6.19 19.52
N TRP A 483 11.11 -5.77 19.73
CA TRP A 483 10.76 -4.37 19.87
C TRP A 483 11.34 -3.76 21.14
N LYS A 484 11.47 -4.53 22.22
CA LYS A 484 12.19 -4.09 23.42
C LYS A 484 13.62 -3.66 23.10
N ASN A 485 14.33 -4.43 22.26
CA ASN A 485 15.69 -4.09 21.82
C ASN A 485 15.76 -2.85 20.94
N THR A 486 14.67 -2.49 20.25
CA THR A 486 14.59 -1.27 19.44
C THR A 486 13.91 -0.11 20.16
N GLY A 487 13.59 -0.22 21.46
CA GLY A 487 12.87 0.82 22.20
C GLY A 487 11.43 1.04 21.70
N PHE A 488 10.80 0.02 21.11
CA PHE A 488 9.46 0.06 20.54
C PHE A 488 9.29 1.14 19.47
N VAL A 489 10.38 1.46 18.75
CA VAL A 489 10.33 2.27 17.55
C VAL A 489 10.52 1.41 16.31
N THR A 490 9.78 1.79 15.27
CA THR A 490 9.93 1.29 13.91
C THR A 490 11.24 1.80 13.30
N ALA A 491 11.65 1.20 12.18
CA ALA A 491 12.80 1.68 11.40
C ALA A 491 12.69 3.16 10.97
N LEU A 492 11.46 3.70 10.92
CA LEU A 492 11.18 5.09 10.60
C LEU A 492 11.31 6.03 11.83
N LYS A 493 11.82 5.53 12.96
CA LYS A 493 11.87 6.24 14.25
C LYS A 493 10.50 6.70 14.77
N LYS A 494 9.42 6.11 14.26
CA LYS A 494 8.07 6.29 14.79
C LYS A 494 7.78 5.19 15.81
N PRO A 495 6.98 5.44 16.85
CA PRO A 495 6.50 4.40 17.75
C PRO A 495 5.81 3.27 16.96
N VAL A 496 5.97 2.03 17.41
CA VAL A 496 5.12 0.91 16.95
C VAL A 496 3.65 1.25 17.27
N VAL A 497 2.72 0.91 16.38
CA VAL A 497 1.28 1.10 16.65
C VAL A 497 0.92 0.23 17.85
N GLY A 498 0.31 0.82 18.89
CA GLY A 498 0.09 0.12 20.17
C GLY A 498 1.36 -0.07 21.02
N ALA A 499 2.41 0.74 20.80
CA ALA A 499 3.69 0.59 21.52
C ALA A 499 3.55 0.62 23.05
N GLU A 500 2.64 1.42 23.59
CA GLU A 500 2.44 1.49 25.05
C GLU A 500 1.80 0.21 25.59
N GLU A 501 0.83 -0.35 24.88
CA GLU A 501 0.23 -1.64 25.19
C GLU A 501 1.28 -2.77 25.13
N TYR A 502 2.07 -2.84 24.06
CA TYR A 502 3.10 -3.88 23.93
C TYR A 502 4.24 -3.74 24.95
N LYS A 503 4.62 -2.51 25.32
CA LYS A 503 5.54 -2.26 26.44
C LYS A 503 4.97 -2.78 27.75
N LYS A 504 3.68 -2.53 27.99
CA LYS A 504 2.99 -2.99 29.21
C LYS A 504 2.93 -4.50 29.25
N ILE A 505 2.55 -5.17 28.16
CA ILE A 505 2.56 -6.63 28.08
C ILE A 505 3.95 -7.19 28.34
N GLY A 506 4.99 -6.62 27.73
CA GLY A 506 6.37 -7.06 27.95
C GLY A 506 6.80 -6.99 29.42
N LYS A 507 6.41 -5.93 30.14
CA LYS A 507 6.64 -5.82 31.60
C LYS A 507 5.86 -6.86 32.39
N LEU A 508 4.58 -7.04 32.07
CA LEU A 508 3.74 -8.01 32.77
C LEU A 508 4.25 -9.45 32.57
N MET A 509 4.74 -9.78 31.37
CA MET A 509 5.37 -11.08 31.07
C MET A 509 6.72 -11.29 31.79
N GLU A 510 7.34 -10.25 32.36
CA GLU A 510 8.50 -10.39 33.26
C GLU A 510 8.06 -10.69 34.70
N GLU A 511 6.83 -10.31 35.08
CA GLU A 511 6.27 -10.52 36.42
C GLU A 511 5.54 -11.86 36.55
N VAL A 512 4.96 -12.37 35.47
CA VAL A 512 4.20 -13.63 35.45
C VAL A 512 4.53 -14.48 34.24
N GLU A 513 4.59 -15.80 34.42
CA GLU A 513 4.82 -16.73 33.31
C GLU A 513 3.54 -16.85 32.48
N VAL A 514 3.58 -16.41 31.23
CA VAL A 514 2.43 -16.45 30.32
C VAL A 514 2.62 -17.58 29.31
N ARG A 515 1.58 -18.41 29.13
CA ARG A 515 1.47 -19.41 28.07
C ARG A 515 0.29 -19.06 27.17
N ILE A 516 0.46 -19.18 25.85
CA ILE A 516 -0.65 -19.07 24.89
C ILE A 516 -0.95 -20.46 24.33
N GLU A 517 -2.22 -20.84 24.27
CA GLU A 517 -2.68 -22.07 23.62
C GLU A 517 -3.56 -21.67 22.43
N TYR A 518 -3.15 -22.01 21.21
CA TYR A 518 -3.92 -21.67 20.01
C TYR A 518 -4.88 -22.80 19.61
N PHE A 519 -6.08 -22.45 19.14
CA PHE A 519 -7.00 -23.40 18.53
C PHE A 519 -7.66 -22.83 17.27
N ALA A 520 -7.59 -23.59 16.16
CA ALA A 520 -8.27 -23.24 14.91
C ALA A 520 -9.64 -23.90 14.79
N ASN A 521 -9.70 -25.21 15.06
CA ASN A 521 -10.89 -26.08 15.00
C ASN A 521 -10.80 -27.09 16.16
N SER A 522 -11.10 -26.65 17.38
CA SER A 522 -10.95 -27.53 18.54
C SER A 522 -12.12 -28.49 18.69
N GLU A 523 -11.82 -29.75 19.00
CA GLU A 523 -12.82 -30.73 19.43
C GLU A 523 -13.11 -30.66 20.94
N LEU A 524 -12.36 -29.83 21.69
CA LEU A 524 -12.63 -29.65 23.12
C LEU A 524 -13.94 -28.91 23.31
N GLU A 525 -14.83 -29.52 24.09
CA GLU A 525 -16.17 -28.99 24.34
C GLU A 525 -16.14 -27.55 24.87
N LYS A 526 -15.17 -27.25 25.74
CA LYS A 526 -14.99 -25.90 26.30
C LYS A 526 -14.57 -24.83 25.30
N ASP A 527 -13.80 -25.20 24.27
CA ASP A 527 -13.46 -24.27 23.20
C ASP A 527 -14.73 -23.92 22.39
N LYS A 528 -15.67 -24.87 22.24
CA LYS A 528 -16.98 -24.63 21.63
C LYS A 528 -17.88 -23.77 22.51
N GLU A 529 -17.99 -24.09 23.80
CA GLU A 529 -18.76 -23.30 24.78
C GLU A 529 -18.31 -21.83 24.79
N ALA A 530 -17.01 -21.57 24.79
CA ALA A 530 -16.46 -20.22 24.73
C ALA A 530 -16.83 -19.50 23.43
N MET A 531 -16.79 -20.20 22.28
CA MET A 531 -17.17 -19.64 20.98
C MET A 531 -18.67 -19.35 20.90
N GLU A 532 -19.52 -20.29 21.32
CA GLU A 532 -20.97 -20.15 21.36
C GLU A 532 -21.39 -18.98 22.25
N TYR A 533 -20.77 -18.84 23.43
CA TYR A 533 -21.02 -17.72 24.33
C TYR A 533 -20.75 -16.36 23.68
N VAL A 534 -19.63 -16.20 22.96
CA VAL A 534 -19.36 -14.94 22.25
C VAL A 534 -20.37 -14.69 21.15
N GLU A 535 -20.76 -15.74 20.43
CA GLU A 535 -21.73 -15.63 19.36
C GLU A 535 -23.12 -15.23 19.85
N GLU A 536 -23.56 -15.74 21.01
CA GLU A 536 -24.82 -15.36 21.64
C GLU A 536 -24.81 -13.91 22.11
N VAL A 537 -23.76 -13.50 22.83
CA VAL A 537 -23.66 -12.13 23.34
C VAL A 537 -23.48 -11.12 22.20
N ALA A 538 -22.77 -11.48 21.13
CA ALA A 538 -22.66 -10.66 19.92
C ALA A 538 -24.04 -10.38 19.30
N LYS A 539 -24.88 -11.42 19.16
CA LYS A 539 -26.27 -11.27 18.67
C LYS A 539 -27.09 -10.35 19.57
N GLU A 540 -26.99 -10.48 20.90
CA GLU A 540 -27.71 -9.60 21.83
C GLU A 540 -27.27 -8.13 21.76
N LEU A 541 -25.98 -7.89 21.58
CA LEU A 541 -25.43 -6.55 21.44
C LEU A 541 -25.85 -5.89 20.13
N ASP A 542 -25.95 -6.65 19.03
CA ASP A 542 -26.47 -6.13 17.76
C ASP A 542 -27.96 -5.78 17.82
N ILE A 543 -28.78 -6.54 18.58
CA ILE A 543 -30.20 -6.23 18.80
C ILE A 543 -30.38 -4.92 19.59
N LYS A 544 -29.54 -4.64 20.59
CA LYS A 544 -29.62 -3.41 21.40
C LYS A 544 -29.21 -2.13 20.67
N VAL A 545 -28.50 -2.24 19.54
CA VAL A 545 -28.10 -1.09 18.71
C VAL A 545 -29.15 -0.80 17.63
N ALA A 546 -30.05 -1.75 17.35
CA ALA A 546 -31.11 -1.63 16.35
C ALA A 546 -32.46 -1.08 16.89
N VAL A 547 -32.58 -0.93 18.21
CA VAL A 547 -33.73 -0.30 18.92
C VAL A 547 -33.32 1.08 19.39
#